data_AF-A0A2E0Y1K0-F1
#
_entry.id   AF-A0A2E0Y1K0-F1
#
_cell.length_a   1.000
_cell.length_b   1.000
_cell.length_c   1.000
_cell.angle_alpha   90.00
_cell.angle_beta   90.00
_cell.angle_gamma   90.00
#
_symmetry.space_group_name_H-M   'P 1'
#
loop_
_entity.id
_entity.type
_entity.pdbx_description
1 polymer ?
#
loop_
_entity_poly.entity_id
_entity_poly.type
_entity_poly.pdbx_seq_one_letter_code
_entity_poly.pdbx_strand_id
1 'polypeptide(L)'
;MLASIILAGVLGSPFTEVNSTGNLYVFSTMGPWLEPDCRDSQSRSLDMAEILDGFSESAYCVSDGSFATALASARIELAPQGFSVMLDGGGETFEGGSEDVFSRHDINIWLEVAAAQDLRLQMNWSLVASGLASAMVQMQRMGDLDGENEFGQLAFEHTVSAYIDQIQLEGQDVIRVPQGRWMIRLNSTHQASAQDPGFESGAVWAGYNATSVPLGDVNGSGAVTVEDLLELLEVFGECEGCRADLDGNGQVDVTDLLQLLADWQN
;
A
#
# COMPACT_ATOMS: atom_id res chain seq x y z
N MET A 1 -6.16 11.75 46.26
CA MET A 1 -6.92 10.69 45.57
C MET A 1 -6.71 10.91 44.09
N LEU A 2 -5.64 10.32 43.54
CA LEU A 2 -5.32 10.36 42.12
C LEU A 2 -6.11 9.22 41.47
N ALA A 3 -7.05 9.56 40.60
CA ALA A 3 -7.75 8.59 39.78
C ALA A 3 -6.80 8.13 38.68
N SER A 4 -6.30 6.91 38.80
CA SER A 4 -5.73 6.18 37.67
C SER A 4 -6.84 5.98 36.64
N ILE A 5 -6.81 6.77 35.57
CA ILE A 5 -7.52 6.46 34.33
C ILE A 5 -6.69 5.37 33.66
N ILE A 6 -7.00 4.12 33.98
CA ILE A 6 -6.65 2.99 33.12
C ILE A 6 -7.65 3.05 31.98
N LEU A 7 -7.26 3.71 30.88
CA LEU A 7 -7.96 3.57 29.62
C LEU A 7 -7.62 2.16 29.11
N ALA A 8 -8.53 1.22 29.33
CA ALA A 8 -8.48 -0.07 28.65
C ALA A 8 -8.65 0.22 27.15
N GLY A 9 -7.54 0.31 26.44
CA GLY A 9 -7.51 0.51 24.99
C GLY A 9 -8.27 -0.62 24.32
N VAL A 10 -9.30 -0.25 23.57
CA VAL A 10 -10.03 -1.15 22.68
C VAL A 10 -8.99 -1.84 21.79
N LEU A 11 -9.06 -3.17 21.68
CA LEU A 11 -8.27 -4.00 20.76
C LEU A 11 -8.68 -3.74 19.29
N GLY A 12 -8.75 -2.48 18.89
CA GLY A 12 -9.08 -2.02 17.54
C GLY A 12 -7.83 -1.49 16.85
N SER A 13 -7.84 -1.50 15.52
CA SER A 13 -6.81 -0.82 14.74
C SER A 13 -6.72 0.66 15.11
N PRO A 14 -5.52 1.29 15.03
CA PRO A 14 -5.40 2.75 15.17
C PRO A 14 -6.09 3.51 14.02
N PHE A 15 -6.52 2.79 12.99
CA PHE A 15 -7.31 3.28 11.87
C PHE A 15 -8.73 2.72 11.93
N THR A 16 -9.69 3.55 11.53
CA THR A 16 -11.08 3.14 11.31
C THR A 16 -11.45 3.34 9.86
N GLU A 17 -12.14 2.39 9.26
CA GLU A 17 -12.61 2.49 7.88
C GLU A 17 -13.69 3.58 7.74
N VAL A 18 -13.59 4.38 6.68
CA VAL A 18 -14.53 5.49 6.41
C VAL A 18 -15.30 5.22 5.13
N ASN A 19 -14.59 5.02 4.02
CA ASN A 19 -15.18 4.79 2.71
C ASN A 19 -14.19 4.06 1.80
N SER A 20 -14.69 3.43 0.74
CA SER A 20 -13.82 2.78 -0.24
C SER A 20 -14.39 2.84 -1.65
N THR A 21 -13.51 2.67 -2.62
CA THR A 21 -13.86 2.39 -4.00
C THR A 21 -12.79 1.48 -4.57
N GLY A 22 -13.18 0.35 -5.15
CA GLY A 22 -12.23 -0.52 -5.84
C GLY A 22 -12.82 -1.00 -7.15
N ASN A 23 -11.95 -1.20 -8.15
CA ASN A 23 -12.30 -1.86 -9.39
C ASN A 23 -11.20 -2.85 -9.77
N LEU A 24 -11.65 -3.94 -10.35
CA LEU A 24 -10.82 -5.04 -10.80
C LEU A 24 -11.20 -5.40 -12.23
N TYR A 25 -10.18 -5.70 -13.03
CA TYR A 25 -10.33 -6.33 -14.33
C TYR A 25 -9.29 -7.42 -14.51
N VAL A 26 -9.71 -8.60 -14.94
CA VAL A 26 -8.82 -9.66 -15.44
C VAL A 26 -9.33 -10.13 -16.79
N PHE A 27 -8.41 -10.44 -17.69
CA PHE A 27 -8.74 -10.79 -19.07
C PHE A 27 -7.70 -11.75 -19.64
N SER A 28 -8.18 -12.80 -20.30
CA SER A 28 -7.38 -13.74 -21.07
C SER A 28 -8.09 -14.02 -22.39
N THR A 29 -7.37 -13.98 -23.49
CA THR A 29 -7.92 -14.26 -24.83
C THR A 29 -6.93 -15.04 -25.66
N MET A 30 -7.48 -15.79 -26.61
CA MET A 30 -6.74 -16.53 -27.63
C MET A 30 -7.51 -16.48 -28.94
N GLY A 31 -6.79 -16.50 -30.05
CA GLY A 31 -7.34 -16.38 -31.39
C GLY A 31 -7.72 -14.94 -31.76
N PRO A 32 -8.17 -14.71 -33.00
CA PRO A 32 -8.41 -13.38 -33.54
C PRO A 32 -9.33 -12.53 -32.66
N TRP A 33 -9.00 -11.25 -32.46
CA TRP A 33 -9.76 -10.34 -31.57
C TRP A 33 -11.28 -10.26 -31.80
N LEU A 34 -11.74 -10.44 -33.04
CA LEU A 34 -13.17 -10.39 -33.38
C LEU A 34 -13.88 -11.74 -33.25
N GLU A 35 -13.14 -12.84 -33.34
CA GLU A 35 -13.65 -14.21 -33.30
C GLU A 35 -12.67 -15.08 -32.49
N PRO A 36 -12.59 -14.87 -31.15
CA PRO A 36 -11.61 -15.56 -30.33
C PRO A 36 -11.95 -17.04 -30.18
N ASP A 37 -10.94 -17.88 -30.20
CA ASP A 37 -11.06 -19.31 -29.86
C ASP A 37 -11.44 -19.46 -28.38
N CYS A 38 -10.90 -18.58 -27.54
CA CYS A 38 -11.25 -18.46 -26.14
C CYS A 38 -11.17 -17.00 -25.70
N ARG A 39 -12.14 -16.59 -24.87
CA ARG A 39 -12.10 -15.33 -24.13
C ARG A 39 -12.71 -15.56 -22.75
N ASP A 40 -11.93 -15.25 -21.73
CA ASP A 40 -12.36 -15.21 -20.34
C ASP A 40 -12.03 -13.85 -19.74
N SER A 41 -12.95 -13.31 -18.96
CA SER A 41 -12.79 -11.99 -18.38
C SER A 41 -13.73 -11.76 -17.23
N GLN A 42 -13.25 -11.02 -16.24
CA GLN A 42 -14.07 -10.51 -15.14
C GLN A 42 -13.82 -9.03 -14.97
N SER A 43 -14.89 -8.27 -14.80
CA SER A 43 -14.83 -6.86 -14.42
C SER A 43 -15.85 -6.62 -13.31
N ARG A 44 -15.38 -6.14 -12.17
CA ARG A 44 -16.26 -5.86 -11.04
C ARG A 44 -15.74 -4.73 -10.17
N SER A 45 -16.67 -4.02 -9.57
CA SER A 45 -16.38 -3.12 -8.46
C SER A 45 -16.21 -3.94 -7.18
N LEU A 46 -15.30 -3.50 -6.33
CA LEU A 46 -14.99 -4.11 -5.04
C LEU A 46 -15.64 -3.28 -3.94
N ASP A 47 -16.34 -3.95 -3.02
CA ASP A 47 -16.84 -3.29 -1.82
C ASP A 47 -15.78 -3.19 -0.72
N MET A 48 -16.12 -2.49 0.37
CA MET A 48 -15.23 -2.32 1.53
C MET A 48 -14.80 -3.66 2.14
N ALA A 49 -15.73 -4.60 2.30
CA ALA A 49 -15.43 -5.88 2.93
C ALA A 49 -14.45 -6.68 2.07
N GLU A 50 -14.64 -6.70 0.75
CA GLU A 50 -13.72 -7.38 -0.17
C GLU A 50 -12.31 -6.76 -0.17
N ILE A 51 -12.20 -5.43 -0.03
CA ILE A 51 -10.90 -4.75 0.07
C ILE A 51 -10.18 -5.12 1.38
N LEU A 52 -10.92 -5.23 2.49
CA LEU A 52 -10.36 -5.49 3.82
C LEU A 52 -10.08 -6.99 4.09
N ASP A 53 -11.00 -7.86 3.71
CA ASP A 53 -10.88 -9.32 3.83
C ASP A 53 -9.95 -9.90 2.76
N GLY A 54 -9.83 -9.19 1.64
CA GLY A 54 -9.04 -9.57 0.49
C GLY A 54 -9.89 -10.26 -0.59
N PHE A 55 -9.47 -10.09 -1.83
CA PHE A 55 -10.07 -10.73 -2.99
C PHE A 55 -9.01 -11.38 -3.87
N SER A 56 -9.43 -12.32 -4.70
CA SER A 56 -8.61 -12.91 -5.75
C SER A 56 -9.52 -13.24 -6.94
N GLU A 57 -9.05 -12.91 -8.14
CA GLU A 57 -9.77 -13.17 -9.38
C GLU A 57 -8.77 -13.63 -10.46
N SER A 58 -9.25 -14.47 -11.38
CA SER A 58 -8.43 -14.99 -12.46
C SER A 58 -9.23 -15.11 -13.74
N ALA A 59 -8.55 -14.95 -14.88
CA ALA A 59 -9.10 -15.28 -16.20
C ALA A 59 -8.22 -16.35 -16.87
N TYR A 60 -8.83 -17.35 -17.47
CA TYR A 60 -8.12 -18.51 -18.01
C TYR A 60 -8.62 -18.93 -19.39
N CYS A 61 -7.69 -19.11 -20.33
CA CYS A 61 -7.96 -19.64 -21.66
C CYS A 61 -7.00 -20.77 -22.01
N VAL A 62 -7.54 -21.83 -22.62
CA VAL A 62 -6.78 -22.97 -23.17
C VAL A 62 -7.44 -23.45 -24.45
N SER A 63 -6.65 -23.59 -25.51
CA SER A 63 -7.05 -24.19 -26.77
C SER A 63 -5.81 -24.62 -27.56
N ASP A 64 -5.89 -25.73 -28.29
CA ASP A 64 -4.86 -26.18 -29.24
C ASP A 64 -3.41 -26.12 -28.71
N GLY A 65 -3.21 -26.53 -27.45
CA GLY A 65 -1.90 -26.55 -26.80
C GLY A 65 -1.35 -25.18 -26.37
N SER A 66 -2.14 -24.12 -26.55
CA SER A 66 -1.85 -22.76 -26.11
C SER A 66 -2.62 -22.43 -24.83
N PHE A 67 -2.12 -21.50 -24.03
CA PHE A 67 -2.83 -21.00 -22.85
C PHE A 67 -2.57 -19.53 -22.57
N ALA A 68 -3.52 -18.86 -21.93
CA ALA A 68 -3.40 -17.52 -21.39
C ALA A 68 -4.01 -17.46 -19.98
N THR A 69 -3.26 -16.91 -19.02
CA THR A 69 -3.69 -16.77 -17.63
C THR A 69 -3.49 -15.32 -17.16
N ALA A 70 -4.44 -14.82 -16.38
CA ALA A 70 -4.29 -13.59 -15.61
C ALA A 70 -4.78 -13.86 -14.19
N LEU A 71 -4.10 -13.30 -13.20
CA LEU A 71 -4.43 -13.34 -11.78
C LEU A 71 -4.32 -11.93 -11.21
N ALA A 72 -5.24 -11.56 -10.33
CA ALA A 72 -5.15 -10.34 -9.55
C ALA A 72 -5.78 -10.54 -8.18
N SER A 73 -5.10 -10.05 -7.15
CA SER A 73 -5.54 -10.10 -5.77
C SER A 73 -4.98 -8.91 -5.00
N ALA A 74 -5.75 -8.44 -4.02
CA ALA A 74 -5.25 -7.48 -3.05
C ALA A 74 -6.00 -7.61 -1.74
N ARG A 75 -5.37 -7.12 -0.67
CA ARG A 75 -5.93 -7.02 0.68
C ARG A 75 -5.31 -5.83 1.39
N ILE A 76 -6.13 -5.05 2.09
CA ILE A 76 -5.67 -4.03 3.03
C ILE A 76 -6.20 -4.42 4.41
N GLU A 77 -5.32 -4.92 5.28
CA GLU A 77 -5.72 -5.35 6.62
C GLU A 77 -5.46 -4.24 7.63
N LEU A 78 -6.50 -3.78 8.32
CA LEU A 78 -6.38 -2.87 9.46
C LEU A 78 -6.18 -3.70 10.74
N ALA A 79 -4.94 -3.72 11.24
CA ALA A 79 -4.55 -4.52 12.41
C ALA A 79 -4.47 -3.65 13.68
N PRO A 80 -4.55 -4.23 14.90
CA PRO A 80 -4.45 -3.47 16.16
C PRO A 80 -3.19 -2.61 16.29
N GLN A 81 -2.10 -3.04 15.65
CA GLN A 81 -0.82 -2.35 15.67
C GLN A 81 -0.61 -1.43 14.46
N GLY A 82 -1.52 -1.34 13.48
CA GLY A 82 -1.31 -0.54 12.27
C GLY A 82 -2.10 -1.07 11.08
N PHE A 83 -1.44 -1.24 9.93
CA PHE A 83 -2.06 -1.85 8.76
C PHE A 83 -1.06 -2.65 7.93
N SER A 84 -1.56 -3.60 7.14
CA SER A 84 -0.76 -4.26 6.11
C SER A 84 -1.43 -4.12 4.74
N VAL A 85 -0.62 -4.10 3.69
CA VAL A 85 -1.09 -4.14 2.30
C VAL A 85 -0.44 -5.34 1.64
N MET A 86 -1.24 -6.13 0.96
CA MET A 86 -0.79 -7.14 0.02
C MET A 86 -1.46 -6.87 -1.32
N LEU A 87 -0.67 -6.78 -2.37
CA LEU A 87 -1.10 -6.75 -3.75
C LEU A 87 -0.30 -7.81 -4.49
N ASP A 88 -0.99 -8.63 -5.26
CA ASP A 88 -0.37 -9.67 -6.07
C ASP A 88 -1.15 -9.81 -7.38
N GLY A 89 -0.44 -9.97 -8.49
CA GLY A 89 -1.05 -10.21 -9.77
C GLY A 89 -0.02 -10.55 -10.82
N GLY A 90 -0.49 -10.94 -11.99
CA GLY A 90 0.37 -11.36 -13.08
C GLY A 90 -0.36 -12.25 -14.05
N GLY A 91 0.41 -12.94 -14.86
CA GLY A 91 -0.14 -13.80 -15.88
C GLY A 91 0.94 -14.42 -16.75
N GLU A 92 0.56 -15.51 -17.41
CA GLU A 92 1.40 -16.28 -18.28
C GLU A 92 0.66 -16.63 -19.56
N THR A 93 1.40 -16.66 -20.65
CA THR A 93 0.91 -16.99 -21.98
C THR A 93 1.87 -17.97 -22.64
N PHE A 94 1.34 -18.85 -23.46
CA PHE A 94 2.13 -19.77 -24.27
C PHE A 94 1.40 -20.03 -25.58
N GLU A 95 2.12 -19.89 -26.69
CA GLU A 95 1.62 -20.21 -28.03
C GLU A 95 2.12 -21.59 -28.46
N GLY A 96 1.19 -22.55 -28.53
CA GLY A 96 1.43 -23.89 -29.05
C GLY A 96 0.80 -24.15 -30.42
N GLY A 97 -0.29 -23.44 -30.75
CA GLY A 97 -1.06 -23.63 -31.97
C GLY A 97 -2.19 -22.62 -32.22
N SER A 98 -2.53 -21.78 -31.24
CA SER A 98 -3.47 -20.65 -31.38
C SER A 98 -2.67 -19.36 -31.54
N GLU A 99 -3.11 -18.48 -32.42
CA GLU A 99 -2.55 -17.13 -32.57
C GLU A 99 -3.14 -16.18 -31.50
N ASP A 100 -2.59 -14.97 -31.35
CA ASP A 100 -3.16 -13.90 -30.51
C ASP A 100 -3.42 -14.29 -29.03
N VAL A 101 -2.46 -14.97 -28.41
CA VAL A 101 -2.51 -15.37 -26.99
C VAL A 101 -2.10 -14.20 -26.10
N PHE A 102 -3.04 -13.65 -25.32
CA PHE A 102 -2.84 -12.46 -24.51
C PHE A 102 -3.56 -12.53 -23.16
N SER A 103 -2.96 -11.96 -22.12
CA SER A 103 -3.60 -11.77 -20.82
C SER A 103 -3.24 -10.44 -20.15
N ARG A 104 -4.11 -9.99 -19.24
CA ARG A 104 -3.98 -8.72 -18.50
C ARG A 104 -4.74 -8.74 -17.19
N HIS A 105 -4.24 -8.02 -16.19
CA HIS A 105 -5.04 -7.52 -15.07
C HIS A 105 -4.91 -6.01 -14.86
N ASP A 106 -5.91 -5.45 -14.20
CA ASP A 106 -5.91 -4.09 -13.66
C ASP A 106 -6.57 -4.10 -12.26
N ILE A 107 -5.90 -3.53 -11.27
CA ILE A 107 -6.42 -3.25 -9.93
C ILE A 107 -6.33 -1.75 -9.70
N ASN A 108 -7.41 -1.12 -9.22
CA ASN A 108 -7.40 0.25 -8.73
C ASN A 108 -8.29 0.34 -7.48
N ILE A 109 -7.68 0.61 -6.32
CA ILE A 109 -8.34 0.62 -5.01
C ILE A 109 -8.02 1.92 -4.28
N TRP A 110 -9.05 2.47 -3.63
CA TRP A 110 -9.04 3.67 -2.82
C TRP A 110 -9.71 3.28 -1.49
N LEU A 111 -8.97 3.34 -0.40
CA LEU A 111 -9.48 3.12 0.94
C LEU A 111 -9.27 4.39 1.76
N GLU A 112 -10.37 4.98 2.23
CA GLU A 112 -10.35 6.07 3.18
C GLU A 112 -10.42 5.51 4.61
N VAL A 113 -9.47 5.93 5.43
CA VAL A 113 -9.39 5.59 6.85
C VAL A 113 -9.29 6.85 7.70
N ALA A 114 -9.74 6.78 8.95
CA ALA A 114 -9.62 7.83 9.94
C ALA A 114 -8.64 7.41 11.06
N ALA A 115 -7.66 8.27 11.33
CA ALA A 115 -6.80 8.20 12.51
C ALA A 115 -7.38 9.13 13.59
N ALA A 116 -7.78 8.57 14.72
CA ALA A 116 -8.44 9.32 15.80
C ALA A 116 -7.49 10.19 16.63
N GLN A 117 -6.19 9.99 16.48
CA GLN A 117 -5.11 10.69 17.18
C GLN A 117 -3.89 10.78 16.29
N ASP A 118 -2.90 11.57 16.71
CA ASP A 118 -1.59 11.58 16.06
C ASP A 118 -0.89 10.22 16.26
N LEU A 119 -0.33 9.72 15.18
CA LEU A 119 0.37 8.45 15.11
C LEU A 119 1.73 8.65 14.43
N ARG A 120 2.65 7.73 14.71
CA ARG A 120 3.84 7.51 13.90
C ARG A 120 3.84 6.06 13.45
N LEU A 121 4.05 5.84 12.16
CA LEU A 121 4.14 4.50 11.59
C LEU A 121 5.58 4.21 11.17
N GLN A 122 6.11 3.08 11.61
CA GLN A 122 7.24 2.42 10.96
C GLN A 122 6.68 1.43 9.93
N MET A 123 7.11 1.55 8.68
CA MET A 123 6.56 0.78 7.58
C MET A 123 7.67 0.08 6.81
N ASN A 124 7.71 -1.25 6.87
CA ASN A 124 8.56 -2.05 5.98
C ASN A 124 7.78 -2.32 4.70
N TRP A 125 8.42 -2.15 3.55
CA TRP A 125 7.80 -2.35 2.27
C TRP A 125 8.71 -3.10 1.31
N SER A 126 8.12 -3.85 0.40
CA SER A 126 8.82 -4.46 -0.72
C SER A 126 7.89 -4.55 -1.93
N LEU A 127 8.45 -4.21 -3.10
CA LEU A 127 7.74 -4.19 -4.37
C LEU A 127 8.57 -5.00 -5.37
N VAL A 128 7.89 -5.85 -6.13
CA VAL A 128 8.48 -6.65 -7.19
C VAL A 128 7.63 -6.48 -8.44
N ALA A 129 8.27 -6.29 -9.59
CA ALA A 129 7.63 -6.44 -10.89
C ALA A 129 8.55 -7.20 -11.85
N SER A 130 7.98 -7.98 -12.75
CA SER A 130 8.64 -8.64 -13.88
C SER A 130 7.70 -8.66 -15.08
N GLY A 131 8.26 -8.73 -16.29
CA GLY A 131 7.48 -8.54 -17.51
C GLY A 131 6.83 -7.15 -17.54
N LEU A 132 5.78 -6.99 -18.36
CA LEU A 132 5.03 -5.74 -18.45
C LEU A 132 4.08 -5.59 -17.26
N ALA A 133 4.65 -5.38 -16.07
CA ALA A 133 3.90 -5.24 -14.84
C ALA A 133 4.31 -3.99 -14.06
N SER A 134 3.34 -3.39 -13.38
CA SER A 134 3.55 -2.25 -12.50
C SER A 134 2.65 -2.31 -11.28
N ALA A 135 3.14 -1.72 -10.18
CA ALA A 135 2.36 -1.45 -8.99
C ALA A 135 2.74 -0.08 -8.42
N MET A 136 1.74 0.60 -7.85
CA MET A 136 1.89 1.81 -7.07
C MET A 136 1.06 1.68 -5.80
N VAL A 137 1.67 2.00 -4.66
CA VAL A 137 0.95 2.18 -3.40
C VAL A 137 1.33 3.53 -2.81
N GLN A 138 0.32 4.28 -2.41
CA GLN A 138 0.47 5.63 -1.84
C GLN A 138 -0.46 5.83 -0.65
N MET A 139 -0.07 6.74 0.23
CA MET A 139 -0.91 7.23 1.32
C MET A 139 -0.91 8.76 1.34
N GLN A 140 -2.09 9.37 1.46
CA GLN A 140 -2.26 10.82 1.41
C GLN A 140 -3.21 11.30 2.50
N ARG A 141 -2.90 12.44 3.14
CA ARG A 141 -3.83 13.08 4.06
C ARG A 141 -4.98 13.72 3.28
N MET A 142 -6.21 13.43 3.70
CA MET A 142 -7.44 13.94 3.09
C MET A 142 -7.99 15.17 3.81
N GLY A 143 -7.66 15.39 5.08
CA GLY A 143 -8.14 16.50 5.89
C GLY A 143 -8.42 16.08 7.33
N ASP A 144 -9.09 16.95 8.08
CA ASP A 144 -9.51 16.66 9.46
C ASP A 144 -10.67 15.64 9.48
N LEU A 145 -10.92 15.02 10.64
CA LEU A 145 -11.96 13.99 10.82
C LEU A 145 -13.36 14.45 10.38
N ASP A 146 -13.74 15.65 10.80
CA ASP A 146 -15.04 16.27 10.50
C ASP A 146 -14.91 17.43 9.50
N GLY A 147 -13.73 17.60 8.91
CA GLY A 147 -13.40 18.70 8.00
C GLY A 147 -13.71 18.39 6.54
N GLU A 148 -13.66 19.43 5.70
CA GLU A 148 -13.69 19.26 4.25
C GLU A 148 -12.42 18.54 3.76
N ASN A 149 -12.43 18.13 2.49
CA ASN A 149 -11.24 17.52 1.89
C ASN A 149 -10.18 18.60 1.64
N GLU A 150 -9.10 18.53 2.42
CA GLU A 150 -7.89 19.33 2.29
C GLU A 150 -6.75 18.38 1.94
N PHE A 151 -6.57 18.13 0.65
CA PHE A 151 -5.56 17.21 0.15
C PHE A 151 -4.16 17.71 0.51
N GLY A 152 -3.54 17.04 1.49
CA GLY A 152 -2.17 17.30 1.91
C GLY A 152 -1.15 16.69 0.94
N GLN A 153 0.14 16.84 1.28
CA GLN A 153 1.20 16.11 0.58
C GLN A 153 1.04 14.60 0.80
N LEU A 154 1.62 13.82 -0.12
CA LEU A 154 1.73 12.38 0.03
C LEU A 154 2.58 12.08 1.26
N ALA A 155 2.09 11.22 2.16
CA ALA A 155 2.91 10.66 3.22
C ALA A 155 3.99 9.74 2.63
N PHE A 156 3.62 8.96 1.61
CA PHE A 156 4.56 8.22 0.78
C PHE A 156 3.91 7.85 -0.56
N GLU A 157 4.77 7.50 -1.52
CA GLU A 157 4.41 6.84 -2.77
C GLU A 157 5.57 5.94 -3.18
N HIS A 158 5.32 4.64 -3.34
CA HIS A 158 6.28 3.73 -3.97
C HIS A 158 5.67 3.16 -5.23
N THR A 159 6.49 3.10 -6.27
CA THR A 159 6.13 2.57 -7.57
C THR A 159 7.21 1.60 -8.03
N VAL A 160 6.79 0.49 -8.61
CA VAL A 160 7.66 -0.42 -9.36
C VAL A 160 7.05 -0.62 -10.75
N SER A 161 7.88 -0.62 -11.78
CA SER A 161 7.45 -0.95 -13.14
C SER A 161 8.59 -1.68 -13.82
N ALA A 162 8.32 -2.90 -14.27
CA ALA A 162 9.25 -3.67 -15.08
C ALA A 162 8.82 -3.64 -16.55
N TYR A 163 9.72 -4.10 -17.41
CA TYR A 163 9.44 -4.30 -18.83
C TYR A 163 9.61 -5.77 -19.21
N ILE A 164 10.80 -6.34 -18.95
CA ILE A 164 11.09 -7.77 -19.13
C ILE A 164 11.72 -8.27 -17.82
N ASP A 165 12.91 -7.74 -17.51
CA ASP A 165 13.67 -8.17 -16.33
C ASP A 165 12.98 -7.77 -15.03
N GLN A 166 13.13 -8.63 -14.03
CA GLN A 166 12.58 -8.40 -12.70
C GLN A 166 13.27 -7.20 -12.03
N ILE A 167 12.46 -6.32 -11.45
CA ILE A 167 12.88 -5.24 -10.56
C ILE A 167 12.32 -5.53 -9.18
N GLN A 168 13.17 -5.45 -8.17
CA GLN A 168 12.79 -5.54 -6.76
C GLN A 168 13.29 -4.29 -6.03
N LEU A 169 12.39 -3.67 -5.29
CA LEU A 169 12.65 -2.54 -4.42
C LEU A 169 12.19 -2.93 -3.01
N GLU A 170 12.93 -2.51 -2.00
CA GLU A 170 12.55 -2.70 -0.60
C GLU A 170 13.09 -1.55 0.24
N GLY A 171 12.42 -1.31 1.36
CA GLY A 171 12.80 -0.21 2.23
C GLY A 171 11.99 -0.17 3.51
N GLN A 172 12.31 0.85 4.29
CA GLN A 172 11.64 1.16 5.54
C GLN A 172 11.41 2.67 5.61
N ASP A 173 10.17 3.06 5.90
CA ASP A 173 9.81 4.45 6.17
C ASP A 173 9.36 4.64 7.60
N VAL A 174 9.54 5.86 8.08
CA VAL A 174 8.98 6.34 9.36
C VAL A 174 8.17 7.58 9.04
N ILE A 175 6.87 7.48 9.22
CA ILE A 175 5.89 8.44 8.70
C ILE A 175 5.08 8.99 9.86
N ARG A 176 4.98 10.32 9.93
CA ARG A 176 4.04 11.00 10.82
C ARG A 176 2.65 10.96 10.21
N VAL A 177 1.67 10.54 11.00
CA VAL A 177 0.27 10.44 10.61
C VAL A 177 -0.54 11.25 11.62
N PRO A 178 -0.62 12.58 11.47
CA PRO A 178 -1.50 13.39 12.31
C PRO A 178 -2.95 12.94 12.23
N GLN A 179 -3.70 13.23 13.30
CA GLN A 179 -5.13 13.00 13.38
C GLN A 179 -5.83 13.53 12.12
N GLY A 180 -6.73 12.72 11.57
CA GLY A 180 -7.49 13.09 10.37
C GLY A 180 -7.89 11.92 9.50
N ARG A 181 -8.40 12.24 8.33
CA ARG A 181 -8.76 11.30 7.29
C ARG A 181 -7.59 11.10 6.34
N TRP A 182 -7.40 9.87 5.90
CA TRP A 182 -6.27 9.42 5.07
C TRP A 182 -6.78 8.52 3.97
N MET A 183 -6.17 8.62 2.80
CA MET A 183 -6.46 7.79 1.64
C MET A 183 -5.28 6.88 1.37
N ILE A 184 -5.51 5.57 1.35
CA ILE A 184 -4.56 4.56 0.87
C ILE A 184 -5.00 4.18 -0.55
N ARG A 185 -4.11 4.34 -1.54
CA ARG A 185 -4.40 3.92 -2.92
C ARG A 185 -3.47 2.83 -3.37
N LEU A 186 -4.03 1.83 -4.05
CA LEU A 186 -3.31 0.72 -4.66
C LEU A 186 -3.66 0.70 -6.13
N ASN A 187 -2.64 0.67 -6.99
CA ASN A 187 -2.82 0.43 -8.41
C ASN A 187 -1.89 -0.67 -8.84
N SER A 188 -2.36 -1.53 -9.73
CA SER A 188 -1.50 -2.50 -10.38
C SER A 188 -2.02 -2.88 -11.74
N THR A 189 -1.08 -3.12 -12.67
CA THR A 189 -1.38 -3.59 -14.00
C THR A 189 -0.36 -4.66 -14.40
N HIS A 190 -0.77 -5.57 -15.28
CA HIS A 190 0.10 -6.55 -15.92
C HIS A 190 -0.36 -6.80 -17.35
N GLN A 191 0.57 -7.18 -18.23
CA GLN A 191 0.29 -7.75 -19.53
C GLN A 191 1.24 -8.91 -19.84
N ALA A 192 0.69 -9.99 -20.41
CA ALA A 192 1.48 -11.04 -21.05
C ALA A 192 0.97 -11.32 -22.47
N SER A 193 1.89 -11.64 -23.37
CA SER A 193 1.62 -11.98 -24.76
C SER A 193 2.60 -13.04 -25.25
N ALA A 194 2.11 -14.04 -25.97
CA ALA A 194 2.97 -15.06 -26.57
C ALA A 194 3.61 -14.61 -27.90
N GLN A 195 3.17 -13.48 -28.46
CA GLN A 195 3.62 -13.00 -29.77
C GLN A 195 5.05 -12.44 -29.75
N ASP A 196 5.48 -11.92 -28.60
CA ASP A 196 6.75 -11.20 -28.45
C ASP A 196 7.63 -11.91 -27.40
N PRO A 197 8.84 -12.36 -27.77
CA PRO A 197 9.75 -12.99 -26.82
C PRO A 197 10.10 -12.08 -25.63
N GLY A 198 9.98 -12.63 -24.42
CA GLY A 198 10.23 -11.93 -23.16
C GLY A 198 8.98 -11.33 -22.51
N PHE A 199 7.80 -11.45 -23.13
CA PHE A 199 6.52 -10.97 -22.60
C PHE A 199 5.55 -12.10 -22.29
N GLU A 200 6.00 -13.34 -22.38
CA GLU A 200 5.15 -14.51 -22.16
C GLU A 200 4.71 -14.64 -20.71
N SER A 201 5.39 -13.97 -19.78
CA SER A 201 5.08 -13.96 -18.36
C SER A 201 5.37 -12.60 -17.74
N GLY A 202 4.57 -12.23 -16.76
CA GLY A 202 4.87 -11.13 -15.87
C GLY A 202 4.16 -11.31 -14.54
N ALA A 203 4.75 -10.72 -13.51
CA ALA A 203 4.21 -10.76 -12.17
C ALA A 203 4.47 -9.45 -11.46
N VAL A 204 3.62 -9.12 -10.51
CA VAL A 204 3.78 -7.96 -9.65
C VAL A 204 3.32 -8.31 -8.26
N TRP A 205 4.11 -7.89 -7.29
CA TRP A 205 3.80 -8.02 -5.88
C TRP A 205 4.15 -6.74 -5.15
N ALA A 206 3.30 -6.32 -4.23
CA ALA A 206 3.60 -5.24 -3.30
C ALA A 206 3.15 -5.64 -1.90
N GLY A 207 4.09 -5.61 -0.95
CA GLY A 207 3.84 -5.93 0.45
C GLY A 207 4.23 -4.76 1.34
N TYR A 208 3.35 -4.41 2.27
CA TYR A 208 3.59 -3.40 3.29
C TYR A 208 3.19 -3.95 4.65
N ASN A 209 4.02 -3.65 5.66
CA ASN A 209 3.68 -3.87 7.05
C ASN A 209 3.97 -2.57 7.82
N ALA A 210 2.92 -1.81 8.10
CA ALA A 210 2.97 -0.57 8.86
C ALA A 210 2.57 -0.83 10.31
N THR A 211 3.44 -0.47 11.24
CA THR A 211 3.24 -0.62 12.67
C THR A 211 3.33 0.75 13.35
N SER A 212 2.36 1.05 14.19
CA SER A 212 2.36 2.21 15.06
C SER A 212 3.47 2.07 16.08
N VAL A 213 4.33 3.07 16.12
CA VAL A 213 5.39 3.24 17.11
C VAL A 213 5.10 4.48 17.95
N PRO A 214 5.74 4.67 19.12
CA PRO A 214 5.60 5.89 19.89
C PRO A 214 5.91 7.14 19.04
N LEU A 215 5.31 8.29 19.36
CA LEU A 215 5.57 9.51 18.60
C LEU A 215 7.02 9.96 18.75
N GLY A 216 7.59 9.76 19.93
CA GLY A 216 9.01 10.02 20.24
C GLY A 216 10.03 9.06 19.62
N ASP A 217 9.60 7.98 18.95
CA ASP A 217 10.48 7.04 18.24
C ASP A 217 10.85 7.64 16.87
N VAL A 218 11.77 8.60 16.87
CA VAL A 218 12.16 9.41 15.71
C VAL A 218 12.71 8.52 14.59
N ASN A 219 13.48 7.50 14.95
CA ASN A 219 14.14 6.61 14.02
C ASN A 219 13.32 5.37 13.61
N GLY A 220 12.20 5.12 14.29
CA GLY A 220 11.29 4.00 14.02
C GLY A 220 11.81 2.64 14.49
N SER A 221 12.66 2.60 15.51
CA SER A 221 13.22 1.35 16.05
C SER A 221 12.21 0.48 16.80
N GLY A 222 11.05 1.06 17.15
CA GLY A 222 10.02 0.48 18.01
C GLY A 222 10.18 0.86 19.49
N ALA A 223 11.19 1.64 19.85
CA ALA A 223 11.44 2.11 21.21
C ALA A 223 11.92 3.57 21.19
N VAL A 224 11.71 4.29 22.29
CA VAL A 224 12.24 5.65 22.46
C VAL A 224 13.49 5.60 23.32
N THR A 225 14.64 5.87 22.71
CA THR A 225 15.97 5.75 23.34
C THR A 225 16.82 7.01 23.17
N VAL A 226 18.09 6.93 23.59
CA VAL A 226 19.07 8.01 23.42
C VAL A 226 19.31 8.34 21.95
N GLU A 227 19.20 7.34 21.07
CA GLU A 227 19.31 7.52 19.63
C GLU A 227 18.24 8.49 19.10
N ASP A 228 16.97 8.36 19.52
CA ASP A 228 15.91 9.30 19.12
C ASP A 228 16.13 10.72 19.65
N LEU A 229 16.61 10.83 20.90
CA LEU A 229 16.98 12.13 21.48
C LEU A 229 18.10 12.80 20.68
N LEU A 230 19.12 12.04 20.29
CA LEU A 230 20.23 12.57 19.50
C LEU A 230 19.77 13.00 18.11
N GLU A 231 18.90 12.24 17.45
CA GLU A 231 18.30 12.62 16.17
C GLU A 231 17.45 13.89 16.29
N LEU A 232 16.66 14.03 17.36
CA LEU A 232 15.89 15.25 17.62
C LEU A 232 16.81 16.46 17.79
N LEU A 233 17.86 16.33 18.62
CA LEU A 233 18.79 17.43 18.89
C LEU A 233 19.65 17.82 17.68
N GLU A 234 19.88 16.90 16.75
CA GLU A 234 20.65 17.17 15.52
C GLU A 234 19.97 18.22 14.63
N VAL A 235 18.64 18.28 14.67
CA VAL A 235 17.83 19.19 13.82
C VAL A 235 17.05 20.24 14.62
N PHE A 236 17.49 20.53 15.85
CA PHE A 236 16.85 21.52 16.73
C PHE A 236 16.79 22.91 16.06
N GLY A 237 15.61 23.50 15.98
CA GLY A 237 15.33 24.74 15.23
C GLY A 237 14.29 24.57 14.14
N GLU A 238 14.30 25.44 13.12
CA GLU A 238 13.36 25.37 11.99
C GLU A 238 13.57 24.08 11.17
N CYS A 239 12.50 23.32 10.95
CA CYS A 239 12.59 21.99 10.38
C CYS A 239 11.25 21.55 9.78
N GLU A 240 10.92 22.05 8.60
CA GLU A 240 9.66 21.71 7.93
C GLU A 240 9.67 20.27 7.41
N GLY A 241 8.76 19.42 7.91
CA GLY A 241 8.56 18.06 7.44
C GLY A 241 9.61 17.05 7.89
N CYS A 242 10.46 17.40 8.86
CA CYS A 242 11.41 16.44 9.41
C CYS A 242 10.79 15.54 10.48
N ARG A 243 11.39 14.38 10.69
CA ARG A 243 10.87 13.37 11.62
C ARG A 243 10.93 13.79 13.09
N ALA A 244 11.77 14.76 13.43
CA ALA A 244 11.92 15.24 14.80
C ALA A 244 10.87 16.30 15.19
N ASP A 245 10.15 16.87 14.22
CA ASP A 245 9.02 17.77 14.44
C ASP A 245 7.79 16.92 14.76
N LEU A 246 7.59 16.65 16.05
CA LEU A 246 6.63 15.67 16.56
C LEU A 246 5.20 16.22 16.56
N ASP A 247 5.03 17.53 16.72
CA ASP A 247 3.74 18.20 16.65
C ASP A 247 3.40 18.72 15.23
N GLY A 248 4.39 18.75 14.33
CA GLY A 248 4.22 19.12 12.92
C GLY A 248 4.08 20.63 12.69
N ASN A 249 4.60 21.47 13.59
CA ASN A 249 4.46 22.92 13.51
C ASN A 249 5.54 23.61 12.63
N GLY A 250 6.49 22.85 12.11
CA GLY A 250 7.63 23.33 11.31
C GLY A 250 8.87 23.72 12.12
N GLN A 251 8.87 23.49 13.43
CA GLN A 251 10.01 23.72 14.32
C GLN A 251 10.22 22.51 15.23
N VAL A 252 11.48 22.14 15.43
CA VAL A 252 11.91 21.21 16.46
C VAL A 252 12.36 22.03 17.66
N ASP A 253 11.57 22.03 18.72
CA ASP A 253 11.83 22.83 19.91
C ASP A 253 11.65 22.05 21.23
N VAL A 254 11.50 22.76 22.34
CA VAL A 254 11.34 22.15 23.67
C VAL A 254 10.05 21.34 23.77
N THR A 255 9.01 21.69 23.00
CA THR A 255 7.73 20.97 22.93
C THR A 255 7.95 19.57 22.39
N ASP A 256 8.69 19.42 21.29
CA ASP A 256 9.05 18.11 20.72
C ASP A 256 9.91 17.30 21.69
N LEU A 257 10.89 17.95 22.33
CA LEU A 257 11.71 17.29 23.35
C LEU A 257 10.87 16.76 24.51
N LEU A 258 9.90 17.55 25.00
CA LEU A 258 9.01 17.12 26.08
C LEU A 258 8.08 15.99 25.64
N GLN A 259 7.62 16.00 24.39
CA GLN A 259 6.83 14.92 23.82
C GLN A 259 7.65 13.64 23.66
N LEU A 260 8.89 13.73 23.19
CA LEU A 260 9.82 12.60 23.13
C LEU A 260 10.05 11.99 24.52
N LEU A 261 10.33 12.83 25.52
CA LEU A 261 10.56 12.39 26.90
C LEU A 261 9.30 11.79 27.56
N ALA A 262 8.10 12.15 27.10
CA ALA A 262 6.85 11.55 27.58
C ALA A 262 6.71 10.09 27.13
N ASP A 263 7.27 9.75 25.98
CA ASP A 263 7.28 8.39 25.42
C ASP A 263 8.50 7.56 25.86
N TRP A 264 9.37 8.10 26.71
CA TRP A 264 10.63 7.47 27.10
C TRP A 264 10.41 6.13 27.81
N GLN A 265 10.92 5.05 27.22
CA GLN A 265 10.82 3.70 27.78
C GLN A 265 12.05 3.40 28.63
N ASN A 266 11.84 2.91 29.86
CA ASN A 266 12.91 2.44 30.76
C ASN A 266 13.23 0.97 30.53
#